data_AF-A0A7J3IKJ8-F1
#
_entry.id   AF-A0A7J3IKJ8-F1
#
_cell.length_a   1.000
_cell.length_b   1.000
_cell.length_c   1.000
_cell.angle_alpha   90.00
_cell.angle_beta   90.00
_cell.angle_gamma   90.00
#
_symmetry.space_group_name_H-M   'P 1'
#
loop_
_entity.id
_entity.type
_entity.pdbx_description
1 polymer ?
#
loop_
_entity_poly.entity_id
_entity_poly.type
_entity_poly.pdbx_seq_one_letter_code
_entity_poly.pdbx_strand_id
1 'polypeptide(L)'
;MDVSVGGHNTDTKMAEVLEVLADGKWHMKKEILEKTGLKPKQLETIIGFLVDYGFIMVDDEGGSVRLNENFRKLLLQEVNQ
;
A
#
# COMPACT_ATOMS: atom_id res chain seq x y z
N MET A 1 -29.44 7.83 15.36
CA MET A 1 -28.04 8.18 15.61
C MET A 1 -27.24 7.13 14.88
N ASP A 2 -26.62 7.52 13.77
CA ASP A 2 -25.71 6.65 13.04
C ASP A 2 -24.56 6.31 13.99
N VAL A 3 -24.51 5.07 14.47
CA VAL A 3 -23.34 4.58 15.20
C VAL A 3 -22.30 4.26 14.12
N SER A 4 -21.66 5.31 13.61
CA SER A 4 -20.45 5.16 12.83
C SER A 4 -19.40 4.59 13.78
N VAL A 5 -19.22 3.28 13.67
CA VAL A 5 -18.23 2.48 14.36
C VAL A 5 -16.86 3.11 14.08
N GLY A 6 -16.35 3.86 15.06
CA GLY A 6 -15.06 4.54 15.02
C GLY A 6 -13.90 3.56 15.20
N GLY A 7 -13.79 2.59 14.29
CA GLY A 7 -12.80 1.52 14.37
C GLY A 7 -12.53 0.89 13.00
N HIS A 8 -12.27 1.70 11.98
CA HIS A 8 -11.86 1.21 10.66
C HIS A 8 -11.16 2.35 9.90
N ASN A 9 -9.93 2.68 10.28
CA ASN A 9 -9.24 3.78 9.60
C ASN A 9 -7.80 3.49 9.22
N THR A 10 -7.17 2.44 9.72
CA THR A 10 -5.75 2.15 9.46
C THR A 10 -5.60 0.93 8.54
N ASP A 11 -6.33 -0.12 8.84
CA ASP A 11 -6.60 -1.30 8.01
C ASP A 11 -7.01 -0.96 6.56
N THR A 12 -8.00 -0.08 6.39
CA THR A 12 -8.55 0.30 5.08
C THR A 12 -7.53 1.07 4.25
N LYS A 13 -6.76 1.96 4.90
CA LYS A 13 -5.74 2.78 4.24
C LYS A 13 -4.58 1.95 3.69
N MET A 14 -4.20 0.88 4.40
CA MET A 14 -3.18 -0.06 3.91
C MET A 14 -3.68 -0.83 2.70
N ALA A 15 -4.94 -1.28 2.72
CA ALA A 15 -5.57 -1.96 1.59
C ALA A 15 -5.62 -1.05 0.35
N GLU A 16 -5.97 0.23 0.50
CA GLU A 16 -5.97 1.21 -0.60
C GLU A 16 -4.58 1.41 -1.21
N VAL A 17 -3.53 1.52 -0.39
CA VAL A 17 -2.14 1.62 -0.89
C VAL A 17 -1.76 0.35 -1.64
N LEU A 18 -2.10 -0.83 -1.10
CA LEU A 18 -1.81 -2.10 -1.76
C LEU A 18 -2.58 -2.26 -3.08
N GLU A 19 -3.82 -1.79 -3.17
CA GLU A 19 -4.62 -1.80 -4.39
C GLU A 19 -3.97 -0.96 -5.49
N VAL A 20 -3.46 0.24 -5.15
CA VAL A 20 -2.70 1.08 -6.09
C VAL A 20 -1.44 0.34 -6.57
N LEU A 21 -0.76 -0.38 -5.70
CA LEU A 21 0.48 -1.10 -6.00
C LEU A 21 0.27 -2.49 -6.64
N ALA A 22 -0.96 -3.03 -6.63
CA ALA A 22 -1.30 -4.37 -7.12
C ALA A 22 -1.04 -4.54 -8.64
N ASP A 23 -1.06 -3.44 -9.39
CA ASP A 23 -0.65 -3.38 -10.80
C ASP A 23 0.81 -3.84 -11.01
N GLY A 24 1.62 -3.81 -9.93
CA GLY A 24 2.99 -4.30 -9.92
C GLY A 24 3.92 -3.40 -10.73
N LYS A 25 3.54 -2.14 -10.96
CA LYS A 25 4.39 -1.08 -11.51
C LYS A 25 4.96 -0.21 -10.39
N TRP A 26 5.91 0.64 -10.76
CA TRP A 26 6.44 1.66 -9.87
C TRP A 26 5.45 2.82 -9.77
N HIS A 27 5.13 3.21 -8.54
CA HIS A 27 4.26 4.34 -8.24
C HIS A 27 5.02 5.35 -7.39
N MET A 28 4.95 6.63 -7.77
CA MET A 28 5.56 7.69 -6.96
C MET A 28 4.74 7.87 -5.67
N LYS A 29 5.41 8.12 -4.54
CA LYS A 29 4.71 8.39 -3.26
C LYS A 29 3.67 9.50 -3.41
N LYS A 30 3.98 10.54 -4.19
CA LYS A 30 3.07 11.66 -4.47
C LYS A 30 1.76 11.20 -5.11
N GLU A 31 1.83 10.33 -6.13
CA GLU A 31 0.63 9.80 -6.78
C GLU A 31 -0.21 8.96 -5.82
N ILE A 32 0.43 8.19 -4.95
CA ILE A 32 -0.26 7.40 -3.93
C ILE A 32 -1.00 8.33 -2.96
N LEU A 33 -0.37 9.41 -2.50
CA LEU A 33 -1.02 10.42 -1.65
C LEU A 33 -2.23 11.04 -2.36
N GLU A 34 -2.11 11.36 -3.64
CA GLU A 34 -3.20 11.94 -4.43
C GLU A 34 -4.37 10.98 -4.64
N LYS A 35 -4.08 9.69 -4.89
CA LYS A 35 -5.11 8.65 -5.09
C LYS A 35 -5.81 8.24 -3.81
N THR A 36 -5.07 8.14 -2.71
CA THR A 36 -5.56 7.63 -1.42
C THR A 36 -6.02 8.75 -0.48
N GLY A 37 -5.71 10.03 -0.79
CA GLY A 37 -5.97 11.16 0.10
C GLY A 37 -5.18 11.10 1.41
N LEU A 38 -4.14 10.26 1.49
CA LEU A 38 -3.33 10.09 2.69
C LEU A 38 -2.50 11.33 2.98
N LYS A 39 -2.19 11.52 4.27
CA LYS A 39 -1.17 12.49 4.68
C LYS A 39 0.22 11.88 4.45
N PRO A 40 1.24 12.68 4.09
CA PRO A 40 2.61 12.20 3.86
C PRO A 40 3.13 11.34 5.02
N LYS A 41 2.95 11.80 6.26
CA LYS A 41 3.34 11.02 7.46
C LYS A 41 2.65 9.66 7.56
N GLN A 42 1.37 9.55 7.19
CA GLN A 42 0.66 8.28 7.22
C GLN A 42 1.17 7.33 6.14
N LEU A 43 1.42 7.84 4.94
CA LEU A 43 1.99 7.05 3.87
C LEU A 43 3.40 6.58 4.22
N GLU A 44 4.24 7.41 4.84
CA GLU A 44 5.57 7.01 5.30
C GLU A 44 5.51 5.89 6.34
N THR A 45 4.59 5.97 7.31
CA THR A 45 4.37 4.88 8.27
C THR A 45 3.95 3.58 7.57
N ILE A 46 3.03 3.67 6.61
CA ILE A 46 2.54 2.49 5.85
C ILE A 46 3.66 1.91 4.98
N ILE A 47 4.39 2.74 4.24
CA ILE A 47 5.51 2.31 3.41
C ILE A 47 6.60 1.68 4.27
N GLY A 48 6.96 2.29 5.40
CA GLY A 48 7.95 1.74 6.33
C GLY A 48 7.56 0.34 6.81
N PHE A 49 6.29 0.16 7.18
CA PHE A 49 5.77 -1.16 7.55
C PHE A 49 5.80 -2.15 6.38
N LEU A 50 5.35 -1.76 5.19
CA LEU A 50 5.35 -2.62 4.02
C LEU A 50 6.77 -3.02 3.55
N VAL A 51 7.75 -2.13 3.71
CA VAL A 51 9.17 -2.41 3.42
C VAL A 51 9.76 -3.35 4.45
N ASP A 52 9.51 -3.13 5.74
CA ASP A 52 10.00 -3.96 6.85
C ASP A 52 9.55 -5.42 6.70
N TYR A 53 8.31 -5.63 6.28
CA TYR A 53 7.75 -6.96 6.00
C TYR A 53 8.16 -7.52 4.63
N GLY A 54 8.84 -6.73 3.79
CA GLY A 54 9.26 -7.14 2.44
C GLY A 54 8.11 -7.25 1.42
N PHE A 55 6.97 -6.61 1.68
CA PHE A 55 5.82 -6.58 0.77
C PHE A 55 6.03 -5.64 -0.42
N ILE A 56 6.80 -4.57 -0.23
CA ILE A 56 7.10 -3.58 -1.26
C ILE A 56 8.60 -3.31 -1.35
N MET A 57 9.03 -2.82 -2.50
CA MET A 57 10.37 -2.31 -2.76
C MET A 57 10.30 -0.80 -2.93
N VAL A 58 11.27 -0.09 -2.39
CA VAL A 58 11.51 1.33 -2.62
C VAL A 58 12.64 1.47 -3.64
N ASP A 59 12.55 2.49 -4.50
CA ASP A 59 13.65 2.86 -5.39
C ASP A 59 14.84 3.42 -4.59
N ASP A 60 16.04 3.48 -5.19
CA ASP A 60 17.27 3.98 -4.55
C ASP A 60 17.13 5.45 -4.11
N GLU A 61 16.44 6.28 -4.91
CA GLU A 61 16.11 7.67 -4.52
C GLU A 61 14.99 7.74 -3.46
N GLY A 62 14.37 6.60 -3.14
CA GLY A 62 13.27 6.49 -2.20
C GLY A 62 12.02 7.24 -2.63
N GLY A 63 11.89 7.70 -3.87
CA GLY A 63 10.75 8.47 -4.37
C GLY A 63 9.57 7.62 -4.88
N SER A 64 9.88 6.40 -5.32
CA SER A 64 8.94 5.46 -5.92
C SER A 64 8.90 4.16 -5.15
N VAL A 65 7.72 3.54 -5.13
CA VAL A 65 7.49 2.24 -4.49
C VAL A 65 6.83 1.29 -5.48
N ARG A 66 7.11 0.00 -5.32
CA ARG A 66 6.54 -1.08 -6.14
C ARG A 66 6.24 -2.28 -5.28
N LEU A 67 5.19 -3.02 -5.61
CA LEU A 67 4.89 -4.28 -4.92
C LEU A 67 5.95 -5.34 -5.24
N ASN A 68 6.43 -6.03 -4.22
CA ASN A 68 7.41 -7.10 -4.39
C ASN A 68 6.78 -8.25 -5.18
N GLU A 69 7.44 -8.75 -6.22
CA GLU A 69 6.89 -9.80 -7.09
C GLU A 69 6.54 -11.07 -6.34
N ASN A 70 7.26 -11.41 -5.27
CA ASN A 70 6.90 -12.56 -4.42
C ASN A 70 5.56 -12.34 -3.70
N PHE A 71 5.34 -11.15 -3.16
CA PHE A 71 4.07 -10.80 -2.54
C PHE A 71 2.94 -10.68 -3.56
N ARG A 72 3.25 -10.15 -4.76
CA ARG A 72 2.30 -10.08 -5.87
C ARG A 72 1.81 -11.47 -6.27
N LYS A 73 2.73 -12.44 -6.36
CA LYS A 73 2.37 -13.84 -6.63
C LYS A 73 1.47 -14.41 -5.55
N LEU A 74 1.75 -14.14 -4.27
CA LEU A 74 0.88 -14.55 -3.17
C LEU A 74 -0.53 -13.95 -3.26
N LEU A 75 -0.65 -12.66 -3.58
CA LEU A 75 -1.96 -12.00 -3.78
C LEU A 75 -2.74 -12.58 -4.97
N LEU A 76 -2.05 -12.99 -6.03
CA LEU A 76 -2.65 -13.57 -7.23
C LEU A 76 -2.88 -15.08 -7.13
N GLN A 77 -2.37 -15.74 -6.09
CA GLN A 77 -2.52 -17.18 -5.89
C GLN A 77 -3.90 -17.61 -5.38
N GLU A 78 -4.82 -16.68 -5.11
CA GLU A 78 -6.24 -16.98 -4.82
C GLU A 78 -7.04 -17.45 -6.06
N VAL A 79 -6.42 -17.56 -7.25
CA VAL A 79 -7.06 -18.10 -8.47
C VAL A 79 -6.33 -19.33 -8.97
N ASN A 80 -6.15 -20.36 -8.13
CA ASN A 80 -6.13 -21.77 -8.56
C ASN A 80 -6.08 -22.72 -7.34
N GLN A 81 -7.20 -22.95 -6.66
CA GLN A 81 -7.40 -24.16 -5.84
C GLN A 81 -8.56 -24.98 -6.40
#